data_AF-A0A3B9FQD0-F1
#
_entry.id   AF-A0A3B9FQD0-F1
#
_cell.length_a   1.000
_cell.length_b   1.000
_cell.length_c   1.000
_cell.angle_alpha   90.00
_cell.angle_beta   90.00
_cell.angle_gamma   90.00
#
_symmetry.space_group_name_H-M   'P 1'
#
loop_
_entity.id
_entity.type
_entity.pdbx_description
1 polymer ?
#
loop_
_entity_poly.entity_id
_entity_poly.type
_entity_poly.pdbx_seq_one_letter_code
_entity_poly.pdbx_strand_id
1 'polypeptide(L)'
;MCGASIVHAQGGDGRESKNLLASLNWKKWSPDPVPVFSAEESLAKFKVAPGFKVELVASEPMVKDPVFVDWDDEGRMWVGELRTYMIDLDGTGEKERKSRVMVLEDTDGDGRMDKSTAFVDDMINVRCLAFVDGGVLVVE
;
A
#
# COMPACT_ATOMS: atom_id res chain seq x y z
N MET A 1 5.69 -29.83 -22.90
CA MET A 1 6.18 -28.51 -22.45
C MET A 1 5.01 -27.55 -22.53
N CYS A 2 4.39 -27.26 -21.39
CA CYS A 2 3.23 -26.37 -21.29
C CYS A 2 3.77 -24.96 -20.99
N GLY A 3 3.74 -24.07 -21.98
CA GLY A 3 4.19 -22.69 -21.82
C GLY A 3 3.16 -21.90 -21.03
N ALA A 4 3.56 -21.38 -19.87
CA ALA A 4 2.77 -20.48 -19.06
C ALA A 4 2.59 -19.14 -19.79
N SER A 5 1.34 -18.76 -20.08
CA SER A 5 0.97 -17.43 -20.53
C SER A 5 1.08 -16.46 -19.36
N ILE A 6 2.27 -15.88 -19.23
CA ILE A 6 2.59 -14.83 -18.25
C ILE A 6 2.21 -13.48 -18.87
N VAL A 7 1.42 -12.69 -18.13
CA VAL A 7 1.27 -11.23 -18.25
C VAL A 7 0.64 -10.74 -19.57
N HIS A 8 -0.69 -10.75 -19.65
CA HIS A 8 -1.43 -9.95 -20.65
C HIS A 8 -2.58 -9.12 -20.03
N ALA A 9 -2.84 -9.21 -18.73
CA ALA A 9 -4.00 -8.53 -18.12
C ALA A 9 -3.77 -7.03 -17.84
N GLN A 10 -2.52 -6.56 -17.79
CA GLN A 10 -2.17 -5.13 -17.56
C GLN A 10 -1.68 -4.40 -18.81
N GLY A 11 -1.36 -5.12 -19.89
CA GLY A 11 -0.97 -4.52 -21.15
C GLY A 11 -2.22 -4.12 -21.92
N GLY A 12 -2.78 -2.95 -21.62
CA GLY A 12 -3.84 -2.36 -22.45
C GLY A 12 -3.45 -2.31 -23.93
N ASP A 13 -4.42 -2.09 -24.81
CA ASP A 13 -4.22 -2.11 -26.26
C ASP A 13 -3.10 -1.14 -26.68
N GLY A 14 -1.88 -1.68 -26.91
CA GLY A 14 -0.70 -0.90 -27.27
C GLY A 14 -0.74 -0.26 -28.66
N ARG A 15 -1.92 -0.25 -29.31
CA ARG A 15 -2.18 0.42 -30.59
C ARG A 15 -2.82 1.77 -30.30
N GLU A 16 -1.94 2.77 -30.19
CA GLU A 16 -2.20 4.22 -30.12
C GLU A 16 -2.56 4.81 -28.74
N SER A 17 -1.52 5.15 -27.96
CA SER A 17 -1.68 5.84 -26.66
C SER A 17 -1.46 7.37 -26.72
N LYS A 18 -1.07 7.94 -27.85
CA LYS A 18 -0.79 9.39 -27.90
C LYS A 18 -2.11 10.17 -27.89
N ASN A 19 -2.35 10.88 -26.79
CA ASN A 19 -3.46 11.81 -26.52
C ASN A 19 -4.78 11.22 -25.98
N LEU A 20 -4.79 10.04 -25.35
CA LEU A 20 -5.95 9.54 -24.59
C LEU A 20 -6.47 10.57 -23.57
N LEU A 21 -5.57 11.21 -22.81
CA LEU A 21 -5.94 12.24 -21.85
C LEU A 21 -6.59 13.48 -22.47
N ALA A 22 -6.26 13.80 -23.72
CA ALA A 22 -6.83 14.95 -24.41
C ALA A 22 -8.18 14.63 -25.08
N SER A 23 -8.42 13.35 -25.43
CA SER A 23 -9.71 12.89 -25.95
C SER A 23 -10.74 12.65 -24.84
N LEU A 24 -10.27 12.38 -23.62
CA LEU A 24 -11.12 12.24 -22.44
C LEU A 24 -11.57 13.62 -21.93
N ASN A 25 -12.88 13.80 -21.72
CA ASN A 25 -13.45 14.99 -21.07
C ASN A 25 -13.16 15.04 -19.55
N TRP A 26 -12.12 14.38 -19.07
CA TRP A 26 -11.87 14.12 -17.66
C TRP A 26 -11.90 15.39 -16.81
N LYS A 27 -11.32 16.52 -17.30
CA LYS A 27 -11.36 17.82 -16.60
C LYS A 27 -12.76 18.34 -16.29
N LYS A 28 -13.76 18.01 -17.10
CA LYS A 28 -15.17 18.40 -16.87
C LYS A 28 -15.83 17.54 -15.78
N TRP A 29 -15.32 16.34 -15.55
CA TRP A 29 -15.88 15.34 -14.63
C TRP A 29 -14.99 15.14 -13.40
N SER A 30 -13.83 15.78 -13.35
CA SER A 30 -12.96 15.78 -12.19
C SER A 30 -13.66 16.50 -11.05
N PRO A 31 -13.77 15.88 -9.87
CA PRO A 31 -14.19 16.60 -8.68
C PRO A 31 -13.20 17.72 -8.37
N ASP A 32 -13.65 18.71 -7.58
CA ASP A 32 -12.77 19.71 -7.02
C ASP A 32 -11.62 19.04 -6.26
N PRO A 33 -10.41 19.66 -6.21
CA PRO A 33 -9.29 19.11 -5.48
C PRO A 33 -9.68 18.73 -4.06
N VAL A 34 -9.46 17.46 -3.71
CA VAL A 34 -9.75 16.97 -2.37
C VAL A 34 -8.69 17.56 -1.43
N PRO A 35 -9.09 18.22 -0.33
CA PRO A 35 -8.13 18.72 0.65
C PRO A 35 -7.31 17.56 1.25
N VAL A 36 -6.01 17.80 1.42
CA VAL A 36 -5.12 16.88 2.13
C VAL A 36 -5.25 17.15 3.62
N PHE A 37 -5.38 16.09 4.41
CA PHE A 37 -5.56 16.16 5.86
C PHE A 37 -4.39 15.47 6.57
N SER A 38 -4.08 15.90 7.79
CA SER A 38 -3.22 15.11 8.69
C SER A 38 -3.90 13.79 9.08
N ALA A 39 -3.15 12.88 9.71
CA ALA A 39 -3.71 11.64 10.23
C ALA A 39 -4.80 11.90 11.29
N GLU A 40 -4.58 12.88 12.16
CA GLU A 40 -5.51 13.29 13.22
C GLU A 40 -6.77 13.97 12.63
N GLU A 41 -6.59 14.85 11.66
CA GLU A 41 -7.70 15.49 10.95
C GLU A 41 -8.55 14.47 10.17
N SER A 42 -7.90 13.47 9.58
CA SER A 42 -8.56 12.36 8.92
C SER A 42 -9.36 11.53 9.91
N LEU A 43 -8.73 11.14 11.04
CA LEU A 43 -9.37 10.37 12.11
C LEU A 43 -10.64 11.05 12.63
N ALA A 44 -10.60 12.37 12.83
CA ALA A 44 -11.74 13.16 13.30
C ALA A 44 -12.95 13.16 12.33
N LYS A 45 -12.74 12.75 11.07
CA LYS A 45 -13.80 12.67 10.04
C LYS A 45 -14.42 11.27 9.91
N PHE A 46 -13.86 10.25 10.57
CA PHE A 46 -14.43 8.90 10.54
C PHE A 46 -15.80 8.88 11.20
N LYS A 47 -16.73 8.17 10.58
CA LYS A 47 -18.03 7.84 11.16
C LYS A 47 -18.01 6.38 11.54
N VAL A 48 -18.25 6.10 12.82
CA VAL A 48 -18.09 4.77 13.39
C VAL A 48 -19.42 4.32 14.00
N ALA A 49 -19.72 3.03 13.90
CA ALA A 49 -20.93 2.46 14.48
C ALA A 49 -20.90 2.55 16.03
N PRO A 50 -22.06 2.64 16.70
CA PRO A 50 -22.12 2.63 18.16
C PRO A 50 -21.44 1.40 18.76
N GLY A 51 -20.63 1.60 19.81
CA GLY A 51 -19.88 0.54 20.49
C GLY A 51 -18.48 0.27 19.91
N PHE A 52 -18.10 0.93 18.82
CA PHE A 52 -16.75 0.83 18.23
C PHE A 52 -15.98 2.15 18.38
N LYS A 53 -14.65 2.04 18.45
CA LYS A 53 -13.71 3.17 18.39
C LYS A 53 -12.69 2.93 17.28
N VAL A 54 -12.17 4.00 16.70
CA VAL A 54 -11.04 3.97 15.77
C VAL A 54 -9.91 4.76 16.41
N GLU A 55 -8.71 4.20 16.39
CA GLU A 55 -7.51 4.79 16.97
C GLU A 55 -6.42 4.88 15.91
N LEU A 56 -5.62 5.94 15.96
CA LEU A 56 -4.45 6.09 15.11
C LEU A 56 -3.29 5.31 15.73
N VAL A 57 -2.84 4.27 15.03
CA VAL A 57 -1.76 3.36 15.47
C VAL A 57 -0.44 3.58 14.74
N ALA A 58 -0.47 4.07 13.50
CA ALA A 58 0.69 4.42 12.69
C ALA A 58 0.27 5.38 11.56
N SER A 59 1.18 6.27 11.15
CA SER A 59 0.98 7.21 10.03
C SER A 59 2.31 7.56 9.36
N GLU A 60 2.26 8.32 8.27
CA GLU A 60 3.44 8.87 7.62
C GLU A 60 4.28 9.71 8.61
N PRO A 61 5.62 9.64 8.54
CA PRO A 61 6.44 8.96 7.53
C PRO A 61 6.77 7.48 7.83
N MET A 62 6.24 6.91 8.92
CA MET A 62 6.57 5.55 9.37
C MET A 62 6.11 4.47 8.38
N VAL A 63 4.90 4.65 7.85
CA VAL A 63 4.27 3.78 6.86
C VAL A 63 4.04 4.58 5.58
N LYS A 64 4.11 3.92 4.42
CA LYS A 64 3.75 4.53 3.13
C LYS A 64 3.08 3.51 2.21
N ASP A 65 1.98 3.89 1.57
CA ASP A 65 1.24 3.07 0.60
C ASP A 65 0.93 1.63 1.11
N PRO A 66 0.34 1.47 2.32
CA PRO A 66 0.08 0.16 2.89
C PRO A 66 -1.02 -0.58 2.11
N VAL A 67 -0.79 -1.85 1.79
CA VAL A 67 -1.76 -2.73 1.11
C VAL A 67 -2.29 -3.85 1.98
N PHE A 68 -1.53 -4.27 3.00
CA PHE A 68 -2.01 -5.18 4.03
C PHE A 68 -1.31 -4.91 5.36
N VAL A 69 -1.93 -5.39 6.42
CA VAL A 69 -1.38 -5.43 7.77
C VAL A 69 -1.65 -6.81 8.37
N ASP A 70 -0.69 -7.34 9.13
CA ASP A 70 -0.87 -8.50 10.00
C ASP A 70 -0.14 -8.29 11.34
N TRP A 71 -0.41 -9.13 12.33
CA TRP A 71 0.20 -9.06 13.66
C TRP A 71 0.90 -10.38 14.00
N ASP A 72 2.12 -10.30 14.52
CA ASP A 72 2.80 -11.48 15.05
C ASP A 72 2.46 -11.75 16.52
N ASP A 73 2.99 -12.85 17.06
CA ASP A 73 2.80 -13.30 18.43
C ASP A 73 3.51 -12.45 19.48
N GLU A 74 4.43 -11.59 19.05
CA GLU A 74 5.08 -10.56 19.88
C GLU A 74 4.29 -9.24 19.90
N GLY A 75 3.18 -9.15 19.15
CA GLY A 75 2.35 -7.94 19.08
C GLY A 75 2.93 -6.86 18.16
N ARG A 76 3.89 -7.19 17.29
CA ARG A 76 4.41 -6.27 16.29
C ARG A 76 3.49 -6.21 15.09
N MET A 77 3.34 -5.02 14.52
CA MET A 77 2.51 -4.79 13.34
C MET A 77 3.35 -4.95 12.06
N TRP A 78 2.99 -5.91 11.21
CA TRP A 78 3.64 -6.15 9.93
C TRP A 78 2.88 -5.47 8.81
N VAL A 79 3.54 -4.64 8.02
CA VAL A 79 2.91 -3.81 6.99
C VAL A 79 3.54 -4.07 5.63
N GLY A 80 2.74 -4.53 4.68
CA GLY A 80 3.13 -4.60 3.27
C GLY A 80 2.90 -3.26 2.59
N GLU A 81 3.95 -2.67 2.02
CA GLU A 81 3.91 -1.38 1.32
C GLU A 81 4.13 -1.56 -0.19
N LEU A 82 3.15 -1.16 -1.00
CA LEU A 82 3.20 -1.23 -2.47
C LEU A 82 3.47 0.17 -3.06
N ARG A 83 4.75 0.49 -3.24
CA ARG A 83 5.20 1.87 -3.52
C ARG A 83 5.25 2.25 -4.99
N THR A 84 4.97 1.30 -5.88
CA THR A 84 5.16 1.47 -7.32
C THR A 84 3.88 1.33 -8.12
N TYR A 85 2.73 1.10 -7.48
CA TYR A 85 1.47 0.88 -8.19
C TYR A 85 0.96 2.15 -8.87
N MET A 86 0.82 2.13 -10.20
CA MET A 86 0.18 3.19 -10.99
C MET A 86 0.60 4.62 -10.58
N ILE A 87 1.90 4.87 -10.43
CA ILE A 87 2.44 6.20 -10.06
C ILE A 87 1.97 7.27 -11.07
N ASP A 88 1.88 6.89 -12.34
CA ASP A 88 1.25 7.66 -13.40
C ASP A 88 0.38 6.77 -14.28
N LEU A 89 -0.31 7.38 -15.25
CA LEU A 89 -1.22 6.67 -16.16
C LEU A 89 -0.52 5.69 -17.10
N ASP A 90 0.78 5.85 -17.31
CA ASP A 90 1.60 5.00 -18.16
C ASP A 90 2.27 3.86 -17.36
N GLY A 91 2.07 3.81 -16.04
CA GLY A 91 2.66 2.82 -15.16
C GLY A 91 4.18 2.95 -15.04
N THR A 92 4.73 4.16 -15.17
CA THR A 92 6.18 4.37 -15.10
C THR A 92 6.72 3.90 -13.76
N GLY A 93 7.76 3.07 -13.80
CA GLY A 93 8.44 2.59 -12.59
C GLY A 93 7.74 1.45 -11.86
N GLU A 94 6.64 0.89 -12.38
CA GLU A 94 5.92 -0.22 -11.74
C GLU A 94 6.79 -1.46 -11.46
N LYS A 95 7.82 -1.68 -12.28
CA LYS A 95 8.75 -2.81 -12.15
C LYS A 95 9.95 -2.53 -11.24
N GLU A 96 10.05 -1.33 -10.68
CA GLU A 96 11.10 -1.01 -9.73
C GLU A 96 10.89 -1.78 -8.43
N ARG A 97 11.98 -2.31 -7.86
CA ARG A 97 11.95 -3.07 -6.60
C ARG A 97 12.00 -2.12 -5.40
N LYS A 98 10.92 -1.37 -5.17
CA LYS A 98 10.82 -0.37 -4.09
C LYS A 98 9.77 -0.69 -3.04
N SER A 99 8.94 -1.70 -3.28
CA SER A 99 7.94 -2.20 -2.34
C SER A 99 8.63 -3.01 -1.24
N ARG A 100 8.02 -3.03 -0.05
CA ARG A 100 8.67 -3.55 1.16
C ARG A 100 7.68 -4.17 2.14
N VAL A 101 8.18 -5.01 3.03
CA VAL A 101 7.48 -5.42 4.25
C VAL A 101 8.20 -4.79 5.43
N MET A 102 7.46 -4.01 6.22
CA MET A 102 7.94 -3.34 7.41
C MET A 102 7.42 -4.06 8.67
N VAL A 103 8.21 -4.06 9.72
CA VAL A 103 7.83 -4.48 11.07
C VAL A 103 7.81 -3.24 11.94
N LEU A 104 6.65 -2.96 12.51
CA LEU A 104 6.42 -1.83 13.40
C LEU A 104 6.28 -2.34 14.83
N GLU A 105 6.91 -1.64 15.75
CA GLU A 105 6.95 -1.96 17.18
C GLU A 105 6.41 -0.77 17.98
N ASP A 106 5.63 -1.08 19.01
CA ASP A 106 5.27 -0.18 20.10
C ASP A 106 6.20 -0.51 21.28
N THR A 107 7.12 0.40 21.60
CA THR A 107 8.16 0.17 22.62
C THR A 107 7.79 0.73 23.99
N ASP A 108 6.73 1.54 24.08
CA ASP A 108 6.26 2.13 25.33
C ASP A 108 4.90 1.61 25.82
N GLY A 109 4.22 0.82 24.99
CA GLY A 109 2.98 0.12 25.31
C GLY A 109 1.73 1.00 25.27
N ASP A 110 1.78 2.16 24.61
CA ASP A 110 0.64 3.08 24.50
C ASP A 110 -0.37 2.69 23.39
N GLY A 111 -0.07 1.66 22.60
CA GLY A 111 -0.85 1.17 21.47
C GLY A 111 -0.53 1.89 20.15
N ARG A 112 0.47 2.77 20.11
CA ARG A 112 0.98 3.42 18.91
C ARG A 112 2.37 2.92 18.61
N MET A 113 2.58 2.60 17.34
CA MET A 113 3.89 2.20 16.87
C MET A 113 4.85 3.39 16.91
N ASP A 114 6.06 3.17 17.40
CA ASP A 114 7.09 4.20 17.55
C ASP A 114 8.42 3.83 16.84
N LYS A 115 8.57 2.56 16.47
CA LYS A 115 9.75 2.03 15.78
C LYS A 115 9.33 1.26 14.53
N SER A 116 10.13 1.38 13.48
CA SER A 116 9.87 0.73 12.19
C SER A 116 11.16 0.19 11.59
N THR A 117 11.16 -1.09 11.24
CA THR A 117 12.31 -1.82 10.70
C THR A 117 11.89 -2.53 9.41
N ALA A 118 12.70 -2.44 8.35
CA ALA A 118 12.43 -3.21 7.13
C ALA A 118 12.75 -4.69 7.37
N PHE A 119 11.80 -5.58 7.08
CA PHE A 119 12.05 -7.01 7.02
C PHE A 119 12.60 -7.41 5.63
N VAL A 120 11.98 -6.87 4.57
CA VAL A 120 12.46 -6.95 3.20
C VAL A 120 12.09 -5.66 2.47
N ASP A 121 13.01 -5.08 1.69
CA ASP A 121 12.85 -3.77 1.05
C ASP A 121 13.16 -3.74 -0.45
N ASP A 122 13.32 -4.91 -1.08
CA ASP A 122 13.61 -5.09 -2.50
C ASP A 122 12.53 -5.93 -3.20
N MET A 123 11.30 -5.41 -3.25
CA MET A 123 10.17 -6.09 -3.91
C MET A 123 9.49 -5.22 -4.96
N ILE A 124 8.94 -5.84 -6.00
CA ILE A 124 8.09 -5.18 -7.00
C ILE A 124 6.66 -5.08 -6.47
N ASN A 125 6.02 -6.22 -6.19
CA ASN A 125 4.58 -6.27 -5.85
C ASN A 125 4.34 -7.08 -4.56
N VAL A 126 4.30 -6.42 -3.42
CA VAL A 126 3.98 -7.11 -2.16
C VAL A 126 2.50 -7.49 -2.11
N ARG A 127 2.18 -8.78 -2.00
CA ARG A 127 0.78 -9.26 -2.03
C ARG A 127 0.23 -9.72 -0.69
N CYS A 128 0.98 -10.59 -0.02
CA CYS A 128 0.61 -11.10 1.29
C CYS A 128 1.83 -11.68 2.01
N LEU A 129 1.65 -11.97 3.29
CA LEU A 129 2.57 -12.76 4.08
C LEU A 129 1.82 -13.85 4.86
N ALA A 130 2.58 -14.81 5.38
CA ALA A 130 2.10 -15.79 6.35
C ALA A 130 3.22 -16.12 7.34
N PHE A 131 2.89 -16.10 8.63
CA PHE A 131 3.77 -16.60 9.68
C PHE A 131 3.83 -18.13 9.63
N VAL A 132 5.04 -18.68 9.72
CA VAL A 132 5.32 -20.12 9.75
C VAL A 132 6.29 -20.42 10.87
N ASP A 133 6.42 -21.70 11.24
CA ASP A 133 7.39 -22.09 12.26
C ASP A 133 8.81 -21.67 11.84
N GLY A 134 9.46 -20.88 12.69
CA GLY A 134 10.80 -20.33 12.46
C GLY A 134 10.91 -19.23 11.39
N GLY A 135 9.81 -18.65 10.88
CA GLY A 135 9.95 -17.56 9.92
C GLY A 135 8.65 -17.00 9.32
N VAL A 136 8.82 -16.27 8.22
CA VAL A 136 7.73 -15.60 7.50
C VAL A 136 7.85 -15.89 6.01
N LEU A 137 6.75 -16.32 5.39
CA LEU A 137 6.63 -16.42 3.95
C LEU A 137 6.06 -15.11 3.42
N VAL A 138 6.72 -14.50 2.44
CA VAL A 138 6.26 -13.28 1.76
C VAL A 138 6.03 -13.61 0.29
N VAL A 139 4.90 -13.15 -0.27
CA VAL A 139 4.51 -13.43 -1.66
C VAL A 139 4.57 -12.17 -2.50
N GLU A 140 5.20 -12.31 -3.67
CA GLU A 140 5.31 -11.32 -4.75
C GLU A 140 4.42 -11.65 -5.96
#